data_AF-V7F3P4-F1
#
_entry.id   AF-V7F3P4-F1
#
_cell.length_a   1.000
_cell.length_b   1.000
_cell.length_c   1.000
_cell.angle_alpha   90.00
_cell.angle_beta   90.00
_cell.angle_gamma   90.00
#
_symmetry.space_group_name_H-M   'P 1'
#
loop_
_entity.id
_entity.type
_entity.pdbx_description
1 polymer ?
#
loop_
_entity_poly.entity_id
_entity_poly.type
_entity_poly.pdbx_seq_one_letter_code
_entity_poly.pdbx_strand_id
1 'polypeptide(L)' 'MKRPATQWVKPGLIGRVKHLRGEDGLRHASLQDFREED' A
#
# COMPACT_ATOMS: atom_id res chain seq x y z
N MET A 1 -11.74 13.61 -20.57
CA MET A 1 -11.55 12.14 -20.61
C MET A 1 -11.52 11.63 -19.17
N LYS A 2 -12.48 10.81 -18.73
CA LYS A 2 -12.49 10.27 -17.35
C LYS A 2 -11.43 9.17 -17.25
N ARG A 3 -10.44 9.35 -16.39
CA ARG A 3 -9.52 8.28 -16.01
C ARG A 3 -10.22 7.34 -15.01
N PRO A 4 -9.98 6.02 -15.07
CA PRO A 4 -10.49 5.11 -14.05
C PRO A 4 -9.90 5.51 -12.68
N ALA A 5 -10.73 5.45 -11.64
CA ALA A 5 -10.33 5.83 -10.28
C ALA A 5 -9.30 4.86 -9.66
N THR A 6 -9.13 3.68 -10.25
CA THR A 6 -8.22 2.64 -9.77
C THR A 6 -7.71 1.79 -10.94
N GLN A 7 -6.46 1.37 -10.87
CA GLN A 7 -5.83 0.45 -11.81
C GLN A 7 -5.33 -0.79 -11.05
N TRP A 8 -5.69 -1.97 -11.54
CA TRP A 8 -5.15 -3.22 -11.03
C TRP A 8 -3.76 -3.47 -11.62
N VAL A 9 -2.81 -3.86 -10.77
CA VAL A 9 -1.43 -4.17 -11.16
C VAL A 9 -1.09 -5.61 -10.77
N LYS A 10 -0.08 -6.18 -11.41
CA LYS A 10 0.46 -7.49 -10.98
C LYS A 10 1.10 -7.33 -9.59
N PRO A 11 0.93 -8.32 -8.68
CA PRO A 11 1.67 -8.33 -7.41
C PRO A 11 3.19 -8.28 -7.65
N GLY A 12 3.91 -7.57 -6.79
CA GLY A 12 5.37 -7.37 -6.90
C GLY A 12 5.87 -6.10 -6.20
N LEU A 13 4.99 -5.10 -6.05
CA LEU A 13 5.32 -3.89 -5.29
C LEU A 13 5.17 -4.12 -3.79
N ILE A 14 6.27 -3.99 -3.05
CA ILE A 14 6.29 -4.12 -1.58
C ILE A 14 6.46 -2.74 -0.95
N GLY A 15 5.55 -2.38 -0.04
CA GLY A 15 5.57 -1.11 0.68
C GLY A 15 5.67 -1.31 2.20
N ARG A 16 6.42 -0.44 2.88
CA ARG A 16 6.42 -0.33 4.34
C ARG A 16 5.34 0.66 4.76
N VAL A 17 4.48 0.25 5.70
CA VAL A 17 3.38 1.09 6.20
C VAL A 17 3.43 1.25 7.71
N LYS A 18 3.08 2.44 8.19
CA LYS A 18 2.80 2.69 9.62
C LYS A 18 1.31 2.54 9.85
N HIS A 19 0.89 1.83 10.89
CA HIS A 19 -0.52 1.62 11.24
C HIS A 19 -0.70 1.46 12.77
N LEU A 20 -1.96 1.45 13.25
CA LEU A 20 -2.27 1.16 14.65
C LEU A 20 -2.02 -0.32 14.99
N ARG A 21 -1.53 -0.60 16.20
CA ARG A 21 -1.29 -1.97 16.69
C ARG A 21 -2.54 -2.52 17.38
N GLY A 22 -2.72 -3.84 17.32
CA GLY A 22 -3.80 -4.55 18.01
C GLY A 22 -5.13 -4.60 17.23
N GLU A 23 -5.15 -4.14 15.98
CA GLU A 23 -6.29 -4.21 15.08
C GLU A 23 -6.07 -5.31 14.04
N ASP A 24 -7.13 -6.00 13.63
CA ASP A 24 -7.07 -7.06 12.60
C ASP A 24 -6.65 -6.52 11.23
N GLY A 25 -6.93 -5.23 10.97
CA GLY A 25 -6.57 -4.54 9.73
C GLY A 25 -5.59 -3.39 9.95
N LEU A 26 -4.94 -2.95 8.88
CA LEU A 26 -4.00 -1.82 8.88
C LEU A 26 -4.76 -0.48 8.91
N ARG A 27 -5.46 -0.21 10.01
CA ARG A 27 -6.24 1.02 10.19
C ARG A 27 -5.34 2.24 10.33
N HIS A 28 -5.80 3.36 9.77
CA HIS A 28 -5.08 4.64 9.70
C HIS A 28 -3.67 4.49 9.11
N ALA A 29 -3.53 3.61 8.12
CA ALA A 29 -2.26 3.34 7.51
C ALA A 29 -1.76 4.53 6.70
N SER A 30 -0.46 4.80 6.80
CA SER A 30 0.26 5.66 5.87
C SER A 30 1.47 4.92 5.30
N LEU A 31 1.67 5.06 3.99
CA LEU A 31 2.85 4.53 3.31
C LEU A 31 4.08 5.32 3.78
N GLN A 32 5.13 4.61 4.16
CA GLN A 32 6.39 5.20 4.56
C GLN A 32 7.42 5.13 3.44
N ASP A 33 7.53 3.96 2.79
CA ASP A 33 8.50 3.75 1.73
C ASP A 33 8.16 2.51 0.88
N PHE A 34 8.80 2.38 -0.28
CA PHE A 34 8.82 1.16 -1.08
C PHE A 34 10.10 0.38 -0.86
N ARG A 35 10.04 -0.95 -0.95
CA ARG A 35 11.24 -1.77 -1.06
C ARG A 35 11.51 -2.01 -2.53
N GLU A 36 12.74 -1.74 -2.95
CA GLU A 36 13.27 -2.25 -4.21
C GLU A 36 13.72 -3.70 -3.97
N GLU A 37 13.38 -4.61 -4.89
CA GLU A 37 13.98 -5.94 -4.92
C GLU A 37 15.44 -5.78 -5.40
N ASP A 38 16.40 -6.35 -4.65
CA ASP A 38 17.80 -6.44 -5.08
C ASP A 38 17.95 -7.30 -6.35
#